data_AF-A0A0F9C6N5-F1
#
_entry.id   AF-A0A0F9C6N5-F1
#
_cell.length_a   1.000
_cell.length_b   1.000
_cell.length_c   1.000
_cell.angle_alpha   90.00
_cell.angle_beta   90.00
_cell.angle_gamma   90.00
#
_symmetry.space_group_name_H-M   'P 1'
#
loop_
_entity.id
_entity.type
_entity.pdbx_description
1 polymer ?
#
loop_
_entity_poly.entity_id
_entity_poly.type
_entity_poly.pdbx_seq_one_letter_code
_entity_poly.pdbx_strand_id
1 'polypeptide(L)'
;MSLRPTLETRRATPTMEGAGVKLHRAFGFHDPSELDPFLLFDDFRNDRPEDFEKGFPWHPHRGIETITYVLEGTVEHADSLGNTGDLDAGDVQWMTAGSGILHQEMPRGNAAGQMHGFQLWGNLPSAQKMTAPRYQDMKSSDIPVVTDDDGTRVKVITGEFWGKRGPVDGIAADPQYLDVFVPAGVKKTFQIDTYRRAFAYVFQGAGAFADGPCTTSARRGTT
;
A
#
# COMPACT_ATOMS: atom_id res chain seq x y z
N MET A 1 -1.01 -23.48 -17.21
CA MET A 1 -1.24 -22.31 -16.35
C MET A 1 -2.68 -21.88 -16.50
N SER A 2 -3.43 -21.80 -15.41
CA SER A 2 -4.74 -21.14 -15.38
C SER A 2 -4.57 -19.68 -15.00
N LEU A 3 -5.44 -18.81 -15.51
CA LEU A 3 -5.52 -17.42 -15.06
C LEU A 3 -6.39 -17.36 -13.79
N ARG A 4 -5.97 -16.57 -12.80
CA ARG A 4 -6.81 -16.27 -11.64
C ARG A 4 -7.95 -15.35 -12.10
N PRO A 5 -9.23 -15.68 -11.84
CA PRO A 5 -10.34 -14.81 -12.24
C PRO A 5 -10.38 -13.54 -11.38
N THR A 6 -10.74 -12.41 -11.98
CA THR A 6 -11.14 -11.21 -11.24
C THR A 6 -12.50 -11.46 -10.60
N LEU A 7 -12.57 -11.43 -9.26
CA LEU A 7 -13.81 -11.65 -8.52
C LEU A 7 -14.68 -10.39 -8.48
N GLU A 8 -14.05 -9.22 -8.35
CA GLU A 8 -14.69 -7.92 -8.26
C GLU A 8 -13.78 -6.84 -8.87
N THR A 9 -14.38 -5.79 -9.40
CA THR A 9 -13.69 -4.55 -9.76
C THR A 9 -14.50 -3.37 -9.24
N ARG A 10 -13.84 -2.48 -8.49
CA ARG A 10 -14.46 -1.26 -7.96
C ARG A 10 -13.52 -0.08 -8.07
N ARG A 11 -14.09 1.12 -8.08
CA ARG A 11 -13.34 2.37 -7.97
C ARG A 11 -13.12 2.70 -6.50
N ALA A 12 -11.96 3.28 -6.18
CA ALA A 12 -11.75 3.86 -4.87
C ALA A 12 -12.70 5.04 -4.63
N THR A 13 -13.14 5.21 -3.39
CA THR A 13 -14.13 6.23 -3.01
C THR A 13 -13.44 7.44 -2.39
N PRO A 14 -13.75 8.67 -2.82
CA PRO A 14 -13.28 9.88 -2.14
C PRO A 14 -13.63 9.84 -0.66
N THR A 15 -12.63 10.02 0.19
CA THR A 15 -12.74 9.96 1.65
C THR A 15 -11.93 11.10 2.25
N MET A 16 -12.31 11.54 3.45
CA MET A 16 -11.59 12.56 4.20
C MET A 16 -11.23 12.01 5.57
N GLU A 17 -9.96 12.15 5.94
CA GLU A 17 -9.39 11.62 7.18
C GLU A 17 -8.46 12.65 7.85
N GLY A 18 -7.93 12.32 9.03
CA GLY A 18 -6.99 13.19 9.74
C GLY A 18 -7.56 14.59 9.98
N ALA A 19 -6.73 15.61 9.78
CA ALA A 19 -7.12 17.02 9.92
C ALA A 19 -7.73 17.62 8.65
N GLY A 20 -8.53 16.83 7.91
CA GLY A 20 -9.18 17.24 6.66
C GLY A 20 -8.43 16.82 5.40
N VAL A 21 -7.57 15.80 5.49
CA VAL A 21 -6.81 15.25 4.37
C VAL A 21 -7.77 14.55 3.42
N LYS A 22 -7.73 14.91 2.15
CA LYS A 22 -8.51 14.25 1.09
C LYS A 22 -7.72 13.07 0.53
N LEU A 23 -8.39 11.94 0.33
CA LEU A 23 -7.79 10.72 -0.22
C LEU A 23 -8.85 9.87 -0.94
N HIS A 24 -8.41 8.78 -1.55
CA HIS A 24 -9.31 7.77 -2.10
C HIS A 24 -9.11 6.44 -1.38
N ARG A 25 -10.19 5.89 -0.80
CA ARG A 25 -10.16 4.59 -0.12
C ARG A 25 -10.58 3.49 -1.07
N ALA A 26 -9.69 2.52 -1.33
CA ALA A 26 -9.99 1.38 -2.19
C ALA A 26 -10.76 0.27 -1.46
N PHE A 27 -10.44 0.06 -0.18
CA PHE A 27 -11.11 -0.88 0.72
C PHE A 27 -10.85 -0.55 2.19
N GLY A 28 -11.62 -1.17 3.10
CA GLY A 28 -11.49 -0.95 4.55
C GLY A 28 -12.64 -0.17 5.20
N PHE A 29 -13.84 -0.19 4.61
CA PHE A 29 -15.01 0.52 5.13
C PHE A 29 -15.71 -0.21 6.28
N HIS A 30 -15.98 -1.52 6.12
CA HIS A 30 -16.88 -2.26 7.03
C HIS A 30 -16.44 -3.69 7.34
N ASP A 31 -16.08 -4.48 6.32
CA ASP A 31 -15.74 -5.90 6.51
C ASP A 31 -14.22 -6.13 6.42
N PRO A 32 -13.51 -6.33 7.55
CA PRO A 32 -12.07 -6.58 7.54
C PRO A 32 -11.72 -7.97 6.98
N SER A 33 -12.70 -8.86 6.83
CA SER A 33 -12.49 -10.20 6.30
C SER A 33 -12.49 -10.26 4.78
N GLU A 34 -12.73 -9.14 4.08
CA GLU A 34 -12.75 -9.08 2.62
C GLU A 34 -11.36 -9.32 2.01
N LEU A 35 -10.33 -8.66 2.57
CA LEU A 35 -8.96 -8.67 2.06
C LEU A 35 -7.90 -9.09 3.08
N ASP A 36 -8.31 -9.76 4.17
CA ASP A 36 -7.43 -10.35 5.19
C ASP A 36 -6.20 -11.04 4.56
N PRO A 37 -4.96 -10.65 4.93
CA PRO A 37 -4.58 -9.86 6.11
C PRO A 37 -4.65 -8.33 5.94
N PHE A 38 -5.06 -7.78 4.80
CA PHE A 38 -5.13 -6.33 4.61
C PHE A 38 -6.46 -5.75 5.11
N LEU A 39 -6.37 -4.70 5.91
CA LEU A 39 -7.51 -4.08 6.59
C LEU A 39 -8.03 -2.84 5.88
N LEU A 40 -7.13 -2.05 5.28
CA LEU A 40 -7.43 -0.76 4.67
C LEU A 40 -6.38 -0.44 3.62
N PHE A 41 -6.80 0.20 2.52
CA PHE A 41 -5.89 0.76 1.53
C PHE A 41 -6.38 2.13 1.06
N ASP A 42 -5.59 3.15 1.35
CA ASP A 42 -5.83 4.55 1.01
C ASP A 42 -4.77 5.03 -0.01
N ASP A 43 -5.22 5.76 -1.02
CA ASP A 43 -4.42 6.44 -2.04
C ASP A 43 -4.49 7.95 -1.80
N PHE A 44 -3.41 8.52 -1.28
CA PHE A 44 -3.22 9.96 -1.19
C PHE A 44 -2.77 10.44 -2.56
N ARG A 45 -3.60 11.25 -3.22
CA ARG A 45 -3.36 11.71 -4.59
C ARG A 45 -3.78 13.16 -4.73
N ASN A 46 -3.01 14.06 -4.12
CA ASN A 46 -3.34 15.49 -4.11
C ASN A 46 -2.25 16.30 -4.80
N ASP A 47 -2.66 17.30 -5.56
CA ASP A 47 -1.79 18.26 -6.25
C ASP A 47 -1.88 19.67 -5.63
N ARG A 48 -2.64 19.81 -4.53
CA ARG A 48 -2.94 21.06 -3.85
C ARG A 48 -2.63 20.93 -2.36
N PRO A 49 -1.64 21.66 -1.82
CA PRO A 49 -1.23 21.57 -0.40
C PRO A 49 -2.39 21.67 0.60
N GLU A 50 -3.36 22.54 0.36
CA GLU A 50 -4.52 22.75 1.25
C GLU A 50 -5.39 21.49 1.44
N ASP A 51 -5.28 20.50 0.55
CA ASP A 51 -6.01 19.24 0.60
C ASP A 51 -5.31 18.19 1.49
N PHE A 52 -4.08 18.44 1.97
CA PHE A 52 -3.33 17.46 2.77
C PHE A 52 -2.40 18.02 3.85
N GLU A 53 -1.96 19.29 3.78
CA GLU A 53 -0.87 19.85 4.60
C GLU A 53 -1.11 19.80 6.12
N LYS A 54 -2.39 19.72 6.53
CA LYS A 54 -2.77 19.57 7.95
C LYS A 54 -2.51 18.16 8.48
N GLY A 55 -2.29 17.20 7.57
CA GLY A 55 -1.83 15.86 7.86
C GLY A 55 -2.73 15.03 8.74
N PHE A 56 -2.08 14.07 9.40
CA PHE A 56 -2.65 13.18 10.39
C PHE A 56 -1.99 13.51 11.73
N PRO A 57 -2.55 14.45 12.52
CA PRO A 57 -2.02 14.77 13.85
C PRO A 57 -2.01 13.55 14.76
N TRP A 58 -1.42 13.70 15.95
CA TRP A 58 -1.32 12.65 16.97
C TRP A 58 -2.57 11.75 17.07
N HIS A 59 -2.42 10.50 16.64
CA HIS A 59 -3.47 9.49 16.62
C HIS A 59 -2.91 8.10 16.98
N PRO A 60 -3.73 7.20 17.58
CA PRO A 60 -3.26 5.91 18.05
C PRO A 60 -3.44 4.80 17.01
N HIS A 61 -2.53 3.82 17.04
CA HIS A 61 -2.71 2.51 16.41
C HIS A 61 -2.42 1.39 17.42
N ARG A 62 -3.06 0.23 17.26
CA ARG A 62 -2.80 -0.98 18.06
C ARG A 62 -3.20 -2.24 17.29
N GLY A 63 -2.39 -3.30 17.39
CA GLY A 63 -2.70 -4.63 16.89
C GLY A 63 -2.66 -4.77 15.37
N ILE A 64 -2.08 -3.79 14.68
CA ILE A 64 -1.94 -3.71 13.22
C ILE A 64 -0.53 -3.27 12.85
N GLU A 65 -0.28 -3.27 11.55
CA GLU A 65 0.87 -2.64 10.91
C GLU A 65 0.36 -1.58 9.92
N THR A 66 1.06 -0.46 9.80
CA THR A 66 0.79 0.57 8.80
C THR A 66 1.99 0.68 7.86
N ILE A 67 1.71 0.65 6.57
CA ILE A 67 2.71 0.72 5.50
C ILE A 67 2.45 2.00 4.72
N THR A 68 3.35 2.97 4.83
CA THR A 68 3.29 4.23 4.09
C THR A 68 4.30 4.17 2.93
N TYR A 69 3.84 4.31 1.69
CA TYR A 69 4.69 4.36 0.50
C TYR A 69 4.53 5.71 -0.19
N VAL A 70 5.60 6.52 -0.21
CA VAL A 70 5.57 7.86 -0.81
C VAL A 70 5.96 7.78 -2.27
N LEU A 71 5.17 8.42 -3.15
CA LEU A 71 5.45 8.53 -4.58
C LEU A 71 5.94 9.93 -4.96
N GLU A 72 5.33 10.97 -4.39
CA GLU A 72 5.68 12.38 -4.62
C GLU A 72 5.56 13.15 -3.31
N GLY A 73 6.41 14.15 -3.10
CA GLY A 73 6.47 14.92 -1.86
C GLY A 73 7.27 14.22 -0.76
N THR A 74 7.02 14.59 0.49
CA THR A 74 7.66 14.01 1.67
C THR A 74 6.66 13.85 2.82
N VAL A 75 6.91 12.92 3.74
CA VAL A 75 6.12 12.77 4.97
C VAL A 75 7.03 12.81 6.18
N GLU A 76 6.88 13.82 7.02
CA GLU A 76 7.50 13.89 8.34
C GLU A 76 6.66 13.03 9.30
N HIS A 77 7.28 12.19 10.11
CA HIS A 77 6.60 11.41 11.14
C HIS A 77 7.27 11.54 12.50
N ALA A 78 6.47 11.45 13.56
CA ALA A 78 6.93 11.44 14.94
C ALA A 78 6.04 10.54 15.80
N ASP A 79 6.60 9.92 16.84
CA ASP A 79 5.87 9.01 17.72
C ASP A 79 6.05 9.26 19.23
N SER A 80 5.25 8.56 20.04
CA SER A 80 5.29 8.63 21.51
C SER A 80 6.50 7.96 22.16
N LEU A 81 7.31 7.22 21.39
CA LEU A 81 8.58 6.62 21.84
C LEU A 81 9.77 7.55 21.59
N GLY A 82 9.55 8.68 20.91
CA GLY A 82 10.55 9.67 20.58
C GLY A 82 11.24 9.43 19.22
N ASN A 83 10.74 8.50 18.41
CA ASN A 83 11.24 8.35 17.05
C ASN A 83 10.69 9.48 16.17
N THR A 84 11.53 9.96 15.26
CA THR A 84 11.17 10.96 14.24
C THR A 84 11.89 10.62 12.95
N GLY A 85 11.29 10.93 11.81
CA GLY A 85 11.94 10.75 10.51
C GLY A 85 11.18 11.42 9.38
N ASP A 86 11.80 11.41 8.21
CA ASP A 86 11.25 11.94 6.96
C ASP A 86 11.32 10.86 5.88
N LEU A 87 10.18 10.63 5.24
CA LEU A 87 10.05 9.76 4.07
C LEU A 87 10.06 10.62 2.82
N ASP A 88 11.02 10.37 1.93
CA ASP A 88 11.14 11.03 0.64
C ASP A 88 10.39 10.26 -0.46
N ALA A 89 10.27 10.86 -1.64
CA ALA A 89 9.70 10.20 -2.81
C ALA A 89 10.40 8.86 -3.12
N GLY A 90 9.61 7.79 -3.12
CA GLY A 90 10.04 6.42 -3.29
C GLY A 90 10.37 5.66 -2.00
N ASP A 91 10.43 6.34 -0.85
CA ASP A 91 10.66 5.69 0.44
C ASP A 91 9.41 4.95 0.91
N VAL A 92 9.64 3.91 1.72
CA VAL A 92 8.60 3.15 2.38
C VAL A 92 8.86 3.14 3.87
N GLN A 93 7.82 3.34 4.66
CA GLN A 93 7.82 3.05 6.09
C GLN A 93 6.93 1.85 6.36
N TRP A 94 7.44 0.93 7.18
CA TRP A 94 6.68 -0.16 7.76
C TRP A 94 6.68 -0.02 9.28
N MET A 95 5.56 0.42 9.83
CA MET A 95 5.37 0.53 11.28
C MET A 95 4.55 -0.65 11.79
N THR A 96 5.13 -1.45 12.68
CA THR A 96 4.37 -2.43 13.48
C THR A 96 3.87 -1.72 14.75
N ALA A 97 2.57 -1.47 14.87
CA ALA A 97 2.01 -0.77 16.03
C ALA A 97 1.92 -1.66 17.29
N GLY A 98 1.70 -2.98 17.10
CA GLY A 98 1.72 -3.96 18.20
C GLY A 98 0.86 -3.54 19.40
N SER A 99 1.45 -3.55 20.60
CA SER A 99 0.79 -3.19 21.87
C SER A 99 0.22 -1.77 21.91
N GLY A 100 0.65 -0.90 21.01
CA GLY A 100 0.08 0.42 20.78
C GLY A 100 1.15 1.48 20.62
N ILE A 101 0.87 2.45 19.75
CA ILE A 101 1.70 3.62 19.50
C ILE A 101 0.82 4.82 19.20
N LEU A 102 1.20 5.99 19.72
CA LEU A 102 0.63 7.26 19.30
C LEU A 102 1.63 7.90 18.36
N HIS A 103 1.19 8.36 17.19
CA HIS A 103 2.07 8.97 16.20
C HIS A 103 1.36 10.04 15.38
N GLN A 104 2.14 10.82 14.62
CA GLN A 104 1.63 11.79 13.65
C GLN A 104 2.36 11.62 12.32
N GLU A 105 1.67 11.93 11.23
CA GLU A 105 2.19 11.88 9.86
C GLU A 105 1.84 13.19 9.16
N MET A 106 2.85 13.99 8.85
CA MET A 106 2.73 15.37 8.38
C MET A 106 3.28 15.50 6.95
N PRO A 107 2.43 15.35 5.93
CA PRO A 107 2.84 15.41 4.53
C PRO A 107 3.21 16.84 4.09
N ARG A 108 4.19 16.93 3.19
CA ARG A 108 4.60 18.17 2.51
C ARG A 108 4.69 17.90 1.01
N GLY A 109 4.14 18.81 0.21
CA GLY A 109 4.16 18.66 -1.25
C GLY A 109 5.55 18.86 -1.84
N ASN A 110 5.80 18.28 -3.01
CA ASN A 110 6.97 18.60 -3.83
C ASN A 110 6.89 20.05 -4.37
N ALA A 111 7.87 20.47 -5.19
CA ALA A 111 7.89 21.82 -5.76
C ALA A 111 6.67 22.18 -6.64
N ALA A 112 5.95 21.17 -7.15
CA ALA A 112 4.70 21.33 -7.90
C ALA A 112 3.44 21.25 -7.00
N GLY A 113 3.61 21.12 -5.68
CA GLY A 113 2.52 21.00 -4.72
C GLY A 113 1.97 19.57 -4.57
N GLN A 114 2.62 18.58 -5.17
CA GLN A 114 2.11 17.20 -5.21
C GLN A 114 2.52 16.42 -3.97
N MET A 115 1.55 15.74 -3.37
CA MET A 115 1.76 14.72 -2.34
C MET A 115 1.01 13.47 -2.76
N HIS A 116 1.76 12.48 -3.23
CA HIS A 116 1.22 11.23 -3.73
C HIS A 116 1.79 10.07 -2.92
N GLY A 117 0.97 9.08 -2.61
CA GLY A 117 1.43 7.91 -1.89
C GLY A 117 0.27 7.00 -1.50
N PHE A 118 0.61 5.94 -0.77
CA PHE A 118 -0.36 4.98 -0.29
C PHE A 118 -0.19 4.73 1.20
N GLN A 119 -1.28 4.42 1.87
CA GLN A 119 -1.26 3.77 3.17
C GLN A 119 -2.01 2.44 3.11
N LEU A 120 -1.32 1.37 3.44
CA LEU A 120 -1.86 0.02 3.53
C LEU A 120 -1.81 -0.42 4.99
N TRP A 121 -2.90 -0.97 5.52
CA TRP A 121 -2.91 -1.54 6.87
C TRP A 121 -2.88 -3.06 6.81
N GLY A 122 -1.95 -3.66 7.53
CA GLY A 122 -1.82 -5.10 7.72
C GLY A 122 -2.33 -5.53 9.10
N ASN A 123 -3.09 -6.61 9.13
CA ASN A 123 -3.56 -7.25 10.36
C ASN A 123 -2.43 -8.08 10.98
N LEU A 124 -2.15 -7.88 12.27
CA LEU A 124 -1.26 -8.78 13.01
C LEU A 124 -2.01 -10.05 13.44
N PRO A 125 -1.39 -11.24 13.35
CA PRO A 125 -1.90 -12.46 13.98
C PRO A 125 -2.14 -12.24 15.47
N SER A 126 -3.15 -12.92 16.03
CA SER A 126 -3.57 -12.77 17.44
C SER A 126 -2.39 -12.79 18.42
N ALA A 127 -1.47 -13.76 18.27
CA ALA A 127 -0.29 -13.92 19.13
C ALA A 127 0.71 -12.75 19.07
N GLN A 128 0.65 -11.91 18.04
CA GLN A 128 1.59 -10.81 17.80
C GLN A 128 0.97 -9.42 18.00
N LYS A 129 -0.35 -9.33 18.22
CA LYS A 129 -1.05 -8.05 18.40
C LYS A 129 -0.54 -7.21 19.58
N MET A 130 0.17 -7.82 20.51
CA MET A 130 0.74 -7.15 21.69
C MET A 130 2.27 -7.12 21.68
N THR A 131 2.91 -7.34 20.53
CA THR A 131 4.37 -7.17 20.40
C THR A 131 4.78 -5.71 20.63
N ALA A 132 6.04 -5.46 20.95
CA ALA A 132 6.55 -4.10 21.06
C ALA A 132 6.45 -3.35 19.72
N PRO A 133 6.10 -2.05 19.70
CA PRO A 133 6.11 -1.27 18.47
C PRO A 133 7.50 -1.22 17.85
N ARG A 134 7.59 -1.20 16.53
CA ARG A 134 8.86 -1.06 15.79
C ARG A 134 8.65 -0.40 14.43
N TYR A 135 9.72 0.17 13.89
CA TYR A 135 9.78 0.80 12.57
C TYR A 135 10.79 0.11 11.67
N GLN A 136 10.50 0.09 10.38
CA GLN A 136 11.46 -0.15 9.33
C GLN A 136 11.24 0.93 8.28
N ASP A 137 12.18 1.86 8.19
CA ASP A 137 12.19 2.88 7.14
C ASP A 137 13.16 2.44 6.07
N MET A 138 12.68 2.33 4.84
CA MET A 138 13.46 1.88 3.69
C MET A 138 13.57 3.01 2.69
N LYS A 139 14.82 3.43 2.43
CA LYS A 139 15.08 4.41 1.39
C LYS A 139 14.82 3.78 0.02
N SER A 140 14.34 4.60 -0.92
CA SER A 140 14.05 4.16 -2.29
C SER A 140 15.23 3.43 -2.95
N SER A 141 16.46 3.84 -2.63
CA SER A 141 17.71 3.23 -3.11
C SER A 141 17.92 1.79 -2.65
N ASP A 142 17.33 1.40 -1.52
CA ASP A 142 17.48 0.08 -0.92
C ASP A 142 16.41 -0.91 -1.42
N ILE A 143 15.37 -0.40 -2.09
CA ILE A 143 14.28 -1.21 -2.63
C ILE A 143 14.65 -1.67 -4.04
N PRO A 144 14.83 -2.98 -4.28
CA PRO A 144 15.29 -3.45 -5.58
C PRO A 144 14.21 -3.27 -6.65
N VAL A 145 14.67 -2.87 -7.83
CA VAL A 145 13.86 -2.79 -9.05
C VAL A 145 14.34 -3.86 -10.03
N VAL A 146 13.42 -4.69 -10.51
CA VAL A 146 13.67 -5.69 -11.55
C VAL A 146 13.04 -5.20 -12.85
N THR A 147 13.79 -5.28 -13.95
CA THR A 147 13.31 -4.93 -15.28
C THR A 147 13.38 -6.15 -16.17
N ASP A 148 12.29 -6.45 -16.86
CA ASP A 148 12.25 -7.53 -17.86
C ASP A 148 12.54 -7.00 -19.28
N ASP A 149 12.75 -7.91 -20.23
CA ASP A 149 13.09 -7.61 -21.62
C ASP A 149 12.06 -6.75 -22.36
N ASP A 150 10.78 -6.87 -22.01
CA ASP A 150 9.67 -6.09 -22.55
C ASP A 150 9.52 -4.69 -21.92
N GLY A 151 10.45 -4.30 -21.04
CA GLY A 151 10.43 -2.99 -20.36
C GLY A 151 9.50 -2.92 -19.15
N THR A 152 8.88 -4.04 -18.75
CA THR A 152 8.16 -4.12 -17.48
C THR A 152 9.12 -3.90 -16.33
N ARG A 153 8.80 -2.97 -15.43
CA ARG A 153 9.59 -2.67 -14.23
C ARG A 153 8.78 -3.00 -12.97
N VAL A 154 9.42 -3.67 -12.02
CA VAL A 154 8.80 -4.04 -10.75
C VAL A 154 9.71 -3.63 -9.61
N LYS A 155 9.23 -2.73 -8.75
CA LYS A 155 9.86 -2.39 -7.49
C LYS A 155 9.33 -3.31 -6.40
N VAL A 156 10.22 -4.07 -5.76
CA VAL A 156 9.86 -5.12 -4.79
C VAL A 156 9.89 -4.55 -3.38
N ILE A 157 8.75 -4.01 -2.92
CA ILE A 157 8.64 -3.37 -1.59
C ILE A 157 8.81 -4.42 -0.48
N THR A 158 8.08 -5.53 -0.55
CA THR A 158 8.22 -6.68 0.35
C THR A 158 7.93 -8.00 -0.38
N GLY A 159 8.48 -9.08 0.15
CA GLY A 159 8.40 -10.43 -0.42
C GLY A 159 9.51 -10.69 -1.44
N GLU A 160 9.37 -11.78 -2.20
CA GLU A 160 10.30 -12.14 -3.28
C GLU A 160 9.59 -12.08 -4.63
N PHE A 161 10.27 -11.51 -5.62
CA PHE A 161 9.77 -11.44 -6.99
C PHE A 161 10.92 -11.44 -7.99
N TRP A 162 10.84 -12.32 -9.00
CA TRP A 162 11.89 -12.53 -10.03
C TRP A 162 13.33 -12.58 -9.48
N GLY A 163 13.52 -13.32 -8.38
CA GLY A 163 14.84 -13.52 -7.77
C GLY A 163 15.39 -12.33 -6.99
N LYS A 164 14.60 -11.27 -6.76
CA LYS A 164 14.92 -10.18 -5.84
C LYS A 164 13.97 -10.20 -4.65
N ARG A 165 14.51 -9.83 -3.48
CA ARG A 165 13.79 -9.75 -2.22
C ARG A 165 13.70 -8.31 -1.76
N GLY A 166 12.51 -7.87 -1.37
CA GLY A 166 12.31 -6.54 -0.78
C GLY A 166 13.02 -6.40 0.58
N PRO A 167 13.38 -5.17 0.98
CA PRO A 167 14.16 -4.92 2.19
C PRO A 167 13.39 -5.12 3.50
N VAL A 168 12.06 -5.17 3.46
CA VAL A 168 11.23 -5.38 4.66
C VAL A 168 11.38 -6.82 5.16
N ASP A 169 11.60 -6.98 6.47
CA ASP A 169 11.73 -8.29 7.10
C ASP A 169 10.87 -8.44 8.38
N GLY A 170 10.65 -9.70 8.77
CA GLY A 170 9.96 -10.06 10.00
C GLY A 170 8.46 -9.75 9.99
N ILE A 171 7.83 -9.74 8.82
CA ILE A 171 6.41 -9.44 8.70
C ILE A 171 5.59 -10.70 8.88
N ALA A 172 4.70 -10.66 9.88
CA ALA A 172 3.91 -11.80 10.32
C ALA A 172 3.04 -12.41 9.21
N ALA A 173 2.47 -11.54 8.37
CA ALA A 173 1.57 -11.91 7.29
C ALA A 173 2.30 -12.40 6.02
N ASP A 174 3.64 -12.32 5.99
CA ASP A 174 4.48 -12.60 4.82
C ASP A 174 3.89 -12.06 3.48
N PRO A 175 3.55 -10.76 3.38
CA PRO A 175 2.92 -10.21 2.19
C PRO A 175 3.91 -10.03 1.04
N GLN A 176 3.39 -10.10 -0.19
CA GLN A 176 4.09 -9.65 -1.38
C GLN A 176 3.46 -8.32 -1.81
N TYR A 177 4.25 -7.25 -1.81
CA TYR A 177 3.81 -5.91 -2.24
C TYR A 177 4.76 -5.41 -3.30
N LEU A 178 4.22 -5.20 -4.50
CA LEU A 178 4.94 -4.82 -5.69
C LEU A 178 4.36 -3.51 -6.25
N ASP A 179 5.24 -2.60 -6.64
CA ASP A 179 4.90 -1.47 -7.50
C ASP A 179 5.33 -1.83 -8.93
N VAL A 180 4.34 -1.89 -9.84
CA VAL A 180 4.47 -2.52 -11.15
C VAL A 180 4.16 -1.49 -12.24
N PHE A 181 5.14 -1.27 -13.11
CA PHE A 181 4.99 -0.51 -14.34
C PHE A 181 5.06 -1.44 -15.55
N VAL A 182 4.00 -1.44 -16.37
CA VAL A 182 3.94 -2.15 -17.66
C VAL A 182 3.86 -1.12 -18.78
N PRO A 183 4.74 -1.16 -19.80
CA PRO A 183 4.65 -0.23 -20.93
C PRO A 183 3.34 -0.36 -21.71
N ALA A 184 2.92 0.75 -22.34
CA ALA A 184 1.71 0.76 -23.15
C ALA A 184 1.78 -0.29 -24.28
N GLY A 185 0.70 -1.06 -24.46
CA GLY A 185 0.62 -2.10 -25.47
C GLY A 185 1.30 -3.43 -25.10
N VAL A 186 1.97 -3.52 -23.94
CA VAL A 186 2.59 -4.76 -23.47
C VAL A 186 1.58 -5.59 -22.66
N LYS A 187 1.55 -6.90 -22.95
CA LYS A 187 0.83 -7.88 -22.14
C LYS A 187 1.82 -8.63 -21.26
N LYS A 188 1.62 -8.59 -19.94
CA LYS A 188 2.43 -9.32 -18.96
C LYS A 188 1.60 -10.31 -18.17
N THR A 189 2.23 -11.42 -17.78
CA THR A 189 1.65 -12.41 -16.87
C THR A 189 2.53 -12.49 -15.63
N PHE A 190 1.91 -12.31 -14.46
CA PHE A 190 2.56 -12.41 -13.16
C PHE A 190 2.18 -13.73 -12.49
N GLN A 191 3.16 -14.45 -11.95
CA GLN A 191 2.89 -15.62 -11.11
C GLN A 191 2.44 -15.15 -9.74
N ILE A 192 1.34 -15.70 -9.26
CA ILE A 192 0.78 -15.42 -7.94
C ILE A 192 0.51 -16.76 -7.26
N ASP A 193 0.86 -16.86 -5.99
CA ASP A 193 0.52 -18.02 -5.16
C ASP A 193 -1.00 -18.14 -5.01
N THR A 194 -1.54 -19.30 -5.39
CA THR A 194 -2.98 -19.57 -5.37
C THR A 194 -3.59 -19.60 -3.97
N TYR A 195 -2.79 -19.79 -2.93
CA TYR A 195 -3.25 -19.76 -1.54
C TYR A 195 -3.32 -18.35 -0.95
N ARG A 196 -2.70 -17.37 -1.61
CA ARG A 196 -2.70 -15.97 -1.15
C ARG A 196 -3.93 -15.23 -1.64
N ARG A 197 -4.43 -14.31 -0.81
CA ARG A 197 -5.32 -13.25 -1.29
C ARG A 197 -4.51 -12.25 -2.11
N ALA A 198 -5.13 -11.70 -3.15
CA ALA A 198 -4.47 -10.76 -4.04
C ALA A 198 -5.48 -9.72 -4.53
N PHE A 199 -5.03 -8.48 -4.62
CA PHE A 199 -5.70 -7.40 -5.31
C PHE A 199 -4.66 -6.64 -6.15
N ALA A 200 -5.12 -5.89 -7.15
CA ALA A 200 -4.31 -4.97 -7.92
C ALA A 200 -5.01 -3.61 -7.93
N TYR A 201 -4.22 -2.54 -7.79
CA TYR A 201 -4.74 -1.16 -7.81
C TYR A 201 -4.05 -0.38 -8.93
N VAL A 202 -4.83 0.05 -9.92
CA VAL A 202 -4.34 0.85 -11.05
C VAL A 202 -4.41 2.32 -10.65
N PHE A 203 -3.29 2.88 -10.21
CA PHE A 203 -3.20 4.27 -9.75
C PHE A 203 -2.76 5.26 -10.83
N GLN A 204 -2.18 4.77 -11.94
CA GLN A 204 -1.77 5.60 -13.06
C GLN A 204 -1.95 4.84 -14.38
N GLY A 205 -2.43 5.54 -15.41
CA GLY A 205 -2.67 4.96 -16.73
C GLY A 205 -3.93 4.09 -16.78
N ALA A 206 -3.92 3.08 -17.65
CA ALA A 206 -5.01 2.14 -17.83
C ALA A 206 -4.47 0.76 -18.21
N GLY A 207 -5.14 -0.29 -17.74
CA GLY A 207 -4.81 -1.68 -18.05
C GLY A 207 -6.05 -2.55 -18.00
N ALA A 208 -6.02 -3.66 -18.74
CA ALA A 208 -7.05 -4.68 -18.68
C ALA A 208 -6.49 -5.96 -18.05
N PHE A 209 -7.26 -6.56 -17.15
CA PHE A 209 -6.91 -7.85 -16.56
C PHE A 209 -7.54 -8.97 -17.38
N ALA A 210 -6.73 -9.97 -17.75
CA ALA A 210 -7.23 -11.14 -18.45
C ALA A 210 -7.82 -12.12 -17.43
N ASP A 211 -9.09 -12.48 -17.60
CA ASP A 211 -9.79 -13.35 -16.66
C ASP A 211 -9.69 -14.84 -17.05
N GLY A 212 -9.49 -15.69 -16.04
CA GLY A 212 -9.79 -17.12 -16.14
C GLY A 212 -11.29 -17.40 -15.98
N PRO A 213 -11.77 -18.62 -16.27
CA PRO A 213 -13.16 -19.00 -16.00
C PRO A 213 -13.47 -18.85 -14.50
N CYS A 214 -14.46 -18.01 -14.17
CA CYS A 214 -14.93 -17.81 -12.80
C CYS A 214 -15.97 -18.89 -12.46
N THR A 215 -15.65 -19.81 -11.54
CA THR A 215 -16.58 -20.87 -11.08
C THR A 215 -17.54 -20.40 -9.99
N THR A 216 -17.50 -19.12 -9.61
CA THR A 216 -18.37 -18.51 -8.60
C THR A 216 -19.17 -17.37 -9.23
N SER A 217 -20.50 -17.51 -9.27
CA SER A 217 -21.41 -16.49 -9.79
C SER A 217 -21.43 -15.25 -8.88
N ALA A 218 -20.49 -14.32 -9.05
CA ALA A 218 -20.59 -12.99 -8.47
C ALA A 218 -21.55 -12.15 -9.32
N ARG A 219 -22.59 -11.60 -8.70
CA ARG A 219 -23.53 -10.67 -9.35
C ARG A 219 -22.74 -9.44 -9.80
N ARG A 220 -22.70 -9.18 -11.10
CA ARG A 220 -22.26 -7.88 -11.64
C ARG A 220 -23.19 -6.82 -11.08
N GLY A 221 -22.70 -5.97 -10.18
CA GLY A 221 -23.38 -4.72 -9.83
C GLY A 221 -23.38 -3.83 -11.08
N THR A 222 -24.57 -3.51 -11.57
CA THR A 222 -24.76 -2.49 -12.60
C THR A 222 -24.53 -1.12 -11.97
N THR A 223 -23.88 -0.26 -12.75
CA THR A 223 -23.63 1.18 -12.55
C THR A 223 -24.82 1.97 -12.01
#